data_AF-Q1WBR4-F1
#
_entry.id   AF-Q1WBR4-F1
#
_cell.length_a   1.000
_cell.length_b   1.000
_cell.length_c   1.000
_cell.angle_alpha   90.00
_cell.angle_beta   90.00
_cell.angle_gamma   90.00
#
_symmetry.space_group_name_H-M   'P 1'
#
loop_
_entity.id
_entity.type
_entity.pdbx_description
1 polymer ?
#
loop_
_entity_poly.entity_id
_entity_poly.type
_entity_poly.pdbx_seq_one_letter_code
_entity_poly.pdbx_strand_id
1 'polypeptide(L)'
;ISSVFGPRLVQSMVEIKDQNEICSLSGYVLAGDSFTKTGNNTWKPSTGSQCQFLFINKRPVDIPKLSKAIAEVYKSFFGKTGQQNQPPPPAYVINFDLPTDSYDINITPDKRTVMVHQE
;
A
#
# COMPACT_ATOMS: atom_id res chain seq x y z
N ILE A 1 -7.93 2.80 -13.68
CA ILE A 1 -7.05 1.80 -13.03
C ILE A 1 -6.95 0.48 -13.83
N SER A 2 -8.05 -0.07 -14.37
CA SER A 2 -8.05 -1.31 -15.19
C SER A 2 -7.14 -1.28 -16.44
N SER A 3 -6.99 -0.12 -17.09
CA SER A 3 -6.09 0.04 -18.24
C SER A 3 -4.60 -0.08 -17.89
N VAL A 4 -4.22 0.14 -16.62
CA VAL A 4 -2.82 0.11 -16.17
C VAL A 4 -2.47 -1.22 -15.53
N PHE A 5 -3.39 -1.76 -14.74
CA PHE A 5 -3.17 -2.95 -13.91
C PHE A 5 -3.78 -4.24 -14.51
N GLY A 6 -4.55 -4.10 -15.58
CA GLY A 6 -5.30 -5.19 -16.18
C GLY A 6 -6.58 -5.52 -15.39
N PRO A 7 -7.61 -6.08 -16.06
CA PRO A 7 -8.92 -6.31 -15.46
C PRO A 7 -8.89 -7.33 -14.33
N ARG A 8 -8.03 -8.36 -14.41
CA ARG A 8 -7.93 -9.40 -13.39
C ARG A 8 -7.42 -8.87 -12.05
N LEU A 9 -6.44 -7.98 -12.08
CA LEU A 9 -5.89 -7.38 -10.86
C LEU A 9 -6.90 -6.43 -10.20
N VAL A 10 -7.59 -5.63 -11.01
CA VAL A 10 -8.59 -4.68 -10.50
C VAL A 10 -9.80 -5.37 -9.91
N GLN A 11 -10.23 -6.50 -10.46
CA GLN A 11 -11.34 -7.28 -9.90
C GLN A 11 -11.01 -7.86 -8.51
N SER A 12 -9.73 -8.16 -8.26
CA SER A 12 -9.21 -8.66 -6.99
C SER A 12 -8.87 -7.55 -5.99
N MET A 13 -9.02 -6.27 -6.37
CA MET A 13 -8.72 -5.13 -5.52
C MET A 13 -9.96 -4.68 -4.73
N VAL A 14 -9.75 -4.41 -3.45
CA VAL A 14 -10.74 -3.82 -2.54
C VAL A 14 -10.43 -2.34 -2.41
N GLU A 15 -11.45 -1.50 -2.59
CA GLU A 15 -11.34 -0.07 -2.36
C GLU A 15 -11.21 0.22 -0.86
N ILE A 16 -10.26 1.08 -0.51
CA ILE A 16 -10.09 1.62 0.84
C ILE A 16 -10.33 3.12 0.76
N LYS A 17 -11.24 3.61 1.58
CA LYS A 17 -11.48 5.03 1.81
C LYS A 17 -11.61 5.24 3.30
N ASP A 18 -10.80 6.14 3.84
CA ASP A 18 -10.88 6.54 5.23
C ASP A 18 -10.53 8.03 5.35
N GLN A 19 -11.03 8.69 6.39
CA GLN A 19 -10.78 10.10 6.62
C GLN A 19 -10.69 10.39 8.10
N ASN A 20 -9.64 11.10 8.49
CA ASN A 20 -9.43 11.61 9.82
C ASN A 20 -9.24 13.13 9.77
N GLU A 21 -9.15 13.76 10.93
CA GLU A 21 -9.00 15.23 11.05
C GLU A 21 -7.74 15.77 10.36
N ILE A 22 -6.72 14.93 10.22
CA ILE A 22 -5.39 15.30 9.70
C ILE A 22 -5.16 14.91 8.23
N CYS A 23 -5.89 13.94 7.70
CA CYS A 23 -5.70 13.45 6.34
C CYS A 23 -6.88 12.59 5.88
N SER A 24 -7.02 12.48 4.56
CA SER A 24 -7.87 11.45 3.95
C SER A 24 -7.03 10.43 3.19
N LEU A 25 -7.47 9.19 3.25
CA LEU A 25 -6.88 8.01 2.65
C LEU A 25 -7.83 7.50 1.57
N SER A 26 -7.34 7.31 0.36
CA SER A 26 -8.11 6.66 -0.70
C SER A 26 -7.22 5.74 -1.52
N GLY A 27 -7.74 4.60 -1.96
CA GLY A 27 -6.93 3.66 -2.70
C GLY A 27 -7.54 2.29 -2.90
N TYR A 28 -6.69 1.36 -3.29
CA TYR A 28 -7.02 -0.03 -3.56
C TYR A 28 -5.97 -0.94 -2.93
N VAL A 29 -6.39 -2.04 -2.32
CA VAL A 29 -5.52 -3.08 -1.79
C VAL A 29 -5.99 -4.44 -2.31
N LEU A 30 -5.04 -5.30 -2.64
CA LEU A 30 -5.35 -6.66 -3.10
C LEU A 30 -5.99 -7.49 -1.99
N ALA A 31 -7.14 -8.09 -2.29
CA ALA A 31 -7.89 -8.95 -1.38
C ALA A 31 -7.05 -10.17 -0.95
N GLY A 32 -7.23 -10.61 0.30
CA GLY A 32 -6.43 -11.69 0.90
C GLY A 32 -6.63 -13.08 0.26
N ASP A 33 -7.72 -13.28 -0.48
CA ASP A 33 -7.99 -14.52 -1.24
C ASP A 33 -7.29 -14.57 -2.60
N SER A 34 -6.73 -13.45 -3.06
CA SER A 34 -6.14 -13.30 -4.39
C SER A 34 -4.66 -13.73 -4.42
N PHE A 35 -4.28 -14.65 -3.54
CA PHE A 35 -2.93 -15.16 -3.39
C PHE A 35 -2.88 -16.67 -3.61
N THR A 36 -1.89 -17.11 -4.36
CA THR A 36 -1.63 -18.52 -4.62
C THR A 36 -0.33 -18.94 -3.95
N LYS A 37 -0.33 -20.14 -3.39
CA LYS A 37 0.87 -20.77 -2.82
C LYS A 37 1.72 -21.36 -3.95
N THR A 38 2.97 -20.93 -4.05
CA THR A 38 3.95 -21.53 -4.97
C THR A 38 4.55 -22.80 -4.37
N GLY A 39 5.12 -23.67 -5.22
CA GLY A 39 5.64 -24.99 -4.83
C GLY A 39 6.71 -24.99 -3.73
N ASN A 40 7.29 -23.82 -3.41
CA ASN A 40 8.24 -23.58 -2.32
C ASN A 40 7.59 -23.04 -1.03
N ASN A 41 6.28 -23.25 -0.81
CA ASN A 41 5.51 -22.70 0.32
C ASN A 41 5.48 -21.17 0.43
N THR A 42 5.90 -20.43 -0.59
CA THR A 42 5.77 -18.96 -0.63
C THR A 42 4.39 -18.58 -1.17
N TRP A 43 3.78 -17.54 -0.62
CA TRP A 43 2.55 -16.96 -1.18
C TRP A 43 2.90 -15.85 -2.17
N LYS A 44 2.18 -15.78 -3.29
CA LYS A 44 2.32 -14.71 -4.28
C LYS A 44 0.96 -14.27 -4.81
N PRO A 45 0.78 -13.01 -5.22
CA PRO A 45 -0.43 -12.57 -5.92
C PRO A 45 -0.72 -13.50 -7.10
N SER A 46 -1.97 -13.99 -7.23
CA SER A 46 -2.41 -14.86 -8.32
C SER A 46 -2.28 -14.18 -9.70
N THR A 47 -2.26 -12.85 -9.69
CA THR A 47 -2.16 -11.95 -10.84
C THR A 47 -0.71 -11.68 -11.27
N GLY A 48 0.28 -12.20 -10.54
CA GLY A 48 1.71 -12.07 -10.84
C GLY A 48 2.31 -10.68 -10.61
N SER A 49 1.51 -9.66 -10.29
CA SER A 49 1.96 -8.27 -10.15
C SER A 49 2.03 -7.84 -8.68
N GLN A 50 3.20 -7.34 -8.27
CA GLN A 50 3.46 -6.75 -6.95
C GLN A 50 3.33 -5.23 -7.05
N CYS A 51 2.10 -4.72 -7.16
CA CYS A 51 1.87 -3.29 -7.32
C CYS A 51 1.91 -2.61 -5.96
N GLN A 52 2.95 -1.84 -5.65
CA GLN A 52 3.05 -1.04 -4.43
C GLN A 52 3.27 0.42 -4.82
N PHE A 53 2.21 1.21 -4.74
CA PHE A 53 2.25 2.62 -5.12
C PHE A 53 1.70 3.48 -4.00
N LEU A 54 2.51 4.44 -3.56
CA LEU A 54 2.13 5.46 -2.59
C LEU A 54 2.09 6.82 -3.28
N PHE A 55 1.05 7.57 -2.95
CA PHE A 55 0.87 8.93 -3.41
C PHE A 55 0.55 9.83 -2.23
N ILE A 56 1.09 11.05 -2.25
CA ILE A 56 0.68 12.13 -1.36
C ILE A 56 0.22 13.29 -2.24
N ASN A 57 -1.02 13.76 -2.05
CA ASN A 57 -1.62 14.81 -2.87
C ASN A 57 -1.42 14.55 -4.37
N LYS A 58 -1.66 13.28 -4.79
CA LYS A 58 -1.52 12.78 -6.18
C LYS A 58 -0.09 12.76 -6.73
N ARG A 59 0.94 13.02 -5.92
CA ARG A 59 2.35 12.86 -6.30
C ARG A 59 2.86 11.49 -5.87
N PRO A 60 3.51 10.71 -6.76
CA PRO A 60 4.11 9.45 -6.36
C PRO A 60 5.24 9.71 -5.36
N VAL A 61 5.23 8.99 -4.25
CA VAL A 61 6.24 9.09 -3.19
C VAL A 61 6.79 7.71 -2.88
N ASP A 62 8.04 7.66 -2.43
CA ASP A 62 8.64 6.47 -1.86
C ASP A 62 8.96 6.75 -0.40
N ILE A 63 8.20 6.14 0.51
CA ILE A 63 8.34 6.35 1.95
C ILE A 63 8.52 4.98 2.59
N PRO A 64 9.78 4.50 2.76
CA PRO A 64 10.06 3.17 3.27
C PRO A 64 9.44 2.90 4.65
N LYS A 65 9.31 3.93 5.49
CA LYS A 65 8.64 3.83 6.79
C LYS A 65 7.15 3.46 6.65
N LEU A 66 6.46 4.09 5.71
CA LEU A 66 5.05 3.85 5.45
C LEU A 66 4.83 2.48 4.79
N SER A 67 5.67 2.11 3.82
CA SER A 67 5.65 0.78 3.20
C SER A 67 5.84 -0.34 4.24
N LYS A 68 6.73 -0.15 5.23
CA LYS A 68 6.91 -1.09 6.35
C LYS A 68 5.67 -1.15 7.24
N ALA A 69 5.10 -0.01 7.62
CA ALA A 69 3.88 0.04 8.43
C ALA A 69 2.71 -0.69 7.76
N ILE A 70 2.51 -0.48 6.45
CA ILE A 70 1.50 -1.20 5.66
C ILE A 70 1.77 -2.70 5.69
N ALA A 71 3.03 -3.13 5.51
CA ALA A 71 3.39 -4.54 5.54
C ALA A 71 3.14 -5.19 6.92
N GLU A 72 3.34 -4.47 8.03
CA GLU A 72 3.06 -4.93 9.39
C GLU A 72 1.57 -5.07 9.65
N VAL A 73 0.79 -4.05 9.28
CA VAL A 73 -0.68 -4.10 9.36
C VAL A 73 -1.19 -5.27 8.52
N TYR A 74 -0.68 -5.42 7.30
CA TYR A 74 -1.06 -6.52 6.42
C TYR A 74 -0.75 -7.91 7.00
N LYS A 75 0.43 -8.08 7.59
CA LYS A 75 0.81 -9.30 8.33
C LYS A 75 -0.19 -9.63 9.43
N SER A 76 -0.66 -8.62 10.17
CA SER A 76 -1.61 -8.80 11.27
C SER A 76 -2.99 -9.28 10.80
N PHE A 77 -3.43 -8.88 9.59
CA PHE A 77 -4.66 -9.36 8.98
C PHE A 77 -4.48 -10.78 8.41
N PHE A 78 -3.37 -11.06 7.73
CA PHE A 78 -3.08 -12.39 7.17
C PHE A 78 -2.83 -13.46 8.23
N GLY A 79 -2.23 -13.10 9.37
CA GLY A 79 -2.03 -14.02 10.48
C GLY A 79 -3.34 -14.54 11.09
N LYS A 80 -4.46 -13.80 10.93
CA LYS A 80 -5.78 -14.17 11.45
C LYS A 80 -6.57 -15.11 10.53
N THR A 81 -6.20 -15.24 9.26
CA THR A 81 -6.91 -16.09 8.28
C THR A 81 -6.41 -17.54 8.20
N GLY A 82 -5.59 -17.97 9.17
CA GLY A 82 -5.09 -19.36 9.26
C GLY A 82 -3.98 -19.71 8.25
N GLN A 83 -3.57 -18.77 7.39
CA GLN A 83 -2.47 -18.95 6.43
C GLN A 83 -1.11 -18.69 7.10
N GLN A 84 -0.71 -19.62 7.98
CA GLN A 84 0.58 -19.55 8.66
C GLN A 84 1.71 -19.97 7.73
N ASN A 85 2.54 -18.99 7.31
CA ASN A 85 3.96 -18.99 7.69
C ASN A 85 4.69 -17.73 7.23
N GLN A 86 4.32 -17.13 6.10
CA GLN A 86 4.88 -15.86 5.63
C GLN A 86 3.87 -15.19 4.69
N PRO A 87 3.25 -14.06 5.10
CA PRO A 87 2.34 -13.37 4.20
C PRO A 87 3.11 -12.79 3.00
N PRO A 88 2.49 -12.83 1.82
CA PRO A 88 3.06 -12.22 0.63
C PRO A 88 3.20 -10.69 0.84
N PRO A 89 4.08 -10.02 0.08
CA PRO A 89 4.09 -8.57 0.06
C PRO A 89 2.70 -8.07 -0.35
N PRO A 90 2.14 -7.07 0.35
CA PRO A 90 0.86 -6.51 -0.04
C PRO A 90 1.00 -5.83 -1.41
N ALA A 91 -0.04 -5.95 -2.22
CA ALA A 91 -0.20 -5.11 -3.40
C ALA A 91 -1.26 -4.04 -3.10
N TYR A 92 -0.90 -2.78 -3.28
CA TYR A 92 -1.71 -1.62 -2.96
C TYR A 92 -1.40 -0.42 -3.85
N VAL A 93 -2.39 0.43 -4.03
CA VAL A 93 -2.31 1.75 -4.66
C VAL A 93 -3.02 2.71 -3.73
N ILE A 94 -2.28 3.57 -3.04
CA ILE A 94 -2.82 4.39 -1.96
C ILE A 94 -2.44 5.85 -2.17
N ASN A 95 -3.41 6.74 -2.06
CA ASN A 95 -3.24 8.19 -2.03
C ASN A 95 -3.65 8.74 -0.66
N PHE A 96 -2.76 9.53 -0.08
CA PHE A 96 -3.02 10.34 1.09
C PHE A 96 -3.25 11.78 0.64
N ASP A 97 -4.42 12.33 0.90
CA ASP A 97 -4.67 13.76 0.74
C ASP A 97 -4.49 14.42 2.12
N LEU A 98 -3.45 15.26 2.21
CA LEU A 98 -3.03 15.97 3.42
C LEU A 98 -3.31 17.48 3.22
N PRO A 99 -3.84 18.19 4.22
CA PRO A 99 -3.97 19.64 4.16
C PRO A 99 -2.60 20.28 3.98
N THR A 100 -2.51 21.25 3.07
CA THR A 100 -1.26 21.87 2.61
C THR A 100 -0.44 22.54 3.72
N ASP A 101 -1.08 22.85 4.85
CA ASP A 101 -0.44 23.45 6.04
C ASP A 101 0.29 22.45 6.95
N SER A 102 0.20 21.15 6.72
CA SER A 102 0.75 20.12 7.63
C SER A 102 2.01 19.41 7.12
N TYR A 103 2.59 19.80 5.99
CA TYR A 103 3.74 19.11 5.39
C TYR A 103 4.70 20.07 4.69
N ASP A 104 5.94 20.13 5.19
CA ASP A 104 7.04 20.88 4.57
C ASP A 104 7.56 20.18 3.30
N ILE A 105 7.06 20.62 2.14
CA ILE A 105 7.45 20.14 0.80
C ILE A 105 8.85 20.63 0.37
N ASN A 106 9.53 21.47 1.16
CA ASN A 106 10.78 22.12 0.76
C ASN A 106 12.05 21.40 1.23
N ILE A 107 12.09 20.06 1.21
CA ILE A 107 13.33 19.33 1.45
C ILE A 107 13.67 18.46 0.23
N THR A 108 14.72 18.96 -0.44
CA THR A 108 15.49 18.46 -1.60
C THR A 108 14.84 18.50 -3.00
N PRO A 109 15.58 18.93 -4.04
CA PRO A 109 15.11 18.95 -5.42
C PRO A 109 14.82 17.55 -5.98
N ASP A 110 15.33 16.51 -5.31
CA ASP A 110 14.86 15.14 -5.45
C ASP A 110 13.99 14.77 -4.22
N LYS A 111 12.68 14.83 -4.41
CA LYS A 111 11.66 14.84 -3.35
C LYS A 111 11.30 13.43 -2.87
N ARG A 112 12.27 12.67 -2.33
CA ARG A 112 12.07 11.25 -1.94
C ARG A 112 12.31 10.89 -0.47
N THR A 113 12.56 11.84 0.44
CA THR A 113 12.79 11.48 1.85
C THR A 113 12.13 12.48 2.81
N VAL A 114 11.10 12.04 3.55
CA VAL A 114 10.46 12.83 4.63
C VAL A 114 10.98 12.31 5.98
N MET A 115 11.70 13.17 6.71
CA MET A 115 12.08 12.92 8.12
C MET A 115 10.99 13.47 9.04
N VAL A 116 10.18 12.58 9.62
CA VAL A 116 9.28 12.92 10.73
C VAL A 116 10.11 12.93 12.02
N HIS A 117 10.22 14.10 12.65
CA HIS A 117 10.68 14.27 14.02
C HIS A 117 9.44 14.32 14.92
N GLN A 118 9.32 13.38 15.85
CA GLN A 118 8.41 13.52 17.00
C GLN A 118 9.31 13.65 18.22
N GLU A 119 9.12 14.74 18.98
CA GLU A 119 9.58 14.86 20.37
C GLU A 119 9.00 13.75 21.25
#